data_AF-I4BHH6-F1
#
_entry.id   AF-I4BHH6-F1
#
_cell.length_a   1.000
_cell.length_b   1.000
_cell.length_c   1.000
_cell.angle_alpha   90.00
_cell.angle_beta   90.00
_cell.angle_gamma   90.00
#
_symmetry.space_group_name_H-M   'P 1'
#
loop_
_entity.id
_entity.type
_entity.pdbx_description
1 polymer ?
#
loop_
_entity_poly.entity_id
_entity_poly.type
_entity_poly.pdbx_seq_one_letter_code
_entity_poly.pdbx_strand_id
1 'polypeptide(L)'
;MTPVLYAGQAFAYIGGIVFLAAGVYLSVRRGRIHPLLLVSISALSFSWIEAPYDWAVYAQFPPALPRMPSWWPLNMTWGGGLPSAVPIGYIAYFVLPAVIGAALGRQLVRRFGWRRPQTLLAVGLVVGFCWALFFNAFVGARLGVFYYGYVIPGLGLFEGGRHQYPIYDAIAMGVQMMVFTYLLGRTDAQGRNVIEVWSDNRSGSRLGSAILSIIAVIVVGHVVYGAVFAPHLATKLGGYVTEGPSGQLFPGIPNQPR
;
A
#
# COMPACT_ATOMS: atom_id res chain seq x y z
N MET A 1 -7.88 -0.88 -24.11
CA MET A 1 -7.32 -0.21 -22.92
C MET A 1 -6.27 0.80 -23.38
N THR A 2 -6.00 1.87 -22.63
CA THR A 2 -4.98 2.87 -23.01
C THR A 2 -3.56 2.38 -22.68
N PRO A 3 -2.49 2.93 -23.30
CA PRO A 3 -1.10 2.58 -22.98
C PRO A 3 -0.76 2.74 -21.49
N VAL A 4 -1.30 3.76 -20.84
CA VAL A 4 -1.12 4.00 -19.39
C VAL A 4 -1.70 2.85 -18.56
N LEU A 5 -2.87 2.33 -18.92
CA LEU A 5 -3.47 1.20 -18.21
C LEU A 5 -2.67 -0.09 -18.41
N TYR A 6 -2.09 -0.31 -19.59
CA TYR A 6 -1.17 -1.42 -19.81
C TYR A 6 0.10 -1.28 -18.96
N ALA A 7 0.68 -0.08 -18.89
CA ALA A 7 1.85 0.19 -18.06
C ALA A 7 1.56 -0.02 -16.56
N GLY A 8 0.39 0.43 -16.09
CA GLY A 8 -0.05 0.21 -14.70
C GLY A 8 -0.23 -1.27 -14.36
N GLN A 9 -0.82 -2.06 -15.26
CA GLN A 9 -0.93 -3.52 -15.07
C GLN A 9 0.43 -4.21 -15.14
N ALA A 10 1.30 -3.80 -16.06
CA ALA A 10 2.66 -4.34 -16.15
C ALA A 10 3.46 -4.05 -14.87
N PHE A 11 3.38 -2.82 -14.34
CA PHE A 11 3.97 -2.45 -13.05
C PHE A 11 3.45 -3.35 -11.92
N ALA A 12 2.14 -3.56 -11.85
CA ALA A 12 1.51 -4.38 -10.82
C ALA A 12 2.02 -5.83 -10.86
N TYR A 13 1.87 -6.51 -12.01
CA TYR A 13 2.22 -7.92 -12.13
C TYR A 13 3.73 -8.17 -12.09
N ILE A 14 4.50 -7.44 -12.92
CA ILE A 14 5.95 -7.65 -13.01
C ILE A 14 6.60 -7.24 -11.68
N GLY A 15 6.25 -6.06 -11.16
CA GLY A 15 6.82 -5.57 -9.91
C GLY A 15 6.51 -6.52 -8.74
N GLY A 16 5.26 -6.96 -8.60
CA GLY A 16 4.86 -7.84 -7.50
C GLY A 16 5.56 -9.20 -7.57
N ILE A 17 5.64 -9.80 -8.76
CA ILE A 17 6.35 -11.07 -8.98
C ILE A 17 7.86 -10.90 -8.71
N VAL A 18 8.48 -9.82 -9.19
CA VAL A 18 9.92 -9.57 -8.97
C VAL A 18 10.24 -9.42 -7.49
N PHE A 19 9.44 -8.67 -6.72
CA PHE A 19 9.67 -8.52 -5.27
C PHE A 19 9.46 -9.83 -4.50
N LEU A 20 8.46 -10.63 -4.87
CA LEU A 20 8.27 -11.97 -4.30
C LEU A 20 9.45 -12.88 -4.60
N ALA A 21 9.85 -12.98 -5.87
CA ALA A 21 10.97 -13.81 -6.32
C ALA A 21 12.28 -13.38 -5.64
N ALA A 22 12.55 -12.07 -5.56
CA ALA A 22 13.69 -11.54 -4.84
C ALA A 22 13.64 -11.86 -3.34
N GLY A 23 12.46 -11.73 -2.70
CA GLY A 23 12.25 -12.10 -1.30
C GLY A 23 12.54 -13.58 -1.04
N VAL A 24 12.03 -14.47 -1.90
CA VAL A 24 12.31 -15.92 -1.83
C VAL A 24 13.78 -16.21 -2.05
N TYR A 25 14.39 -15.67 -3.11
CA TYR A 25 15.80 -15.86 -3.41
C TYR A 25 16.71 -15.42 -2.25
N LEU A 26 16.48 -14.24 -1.69
CA LEU A 26 17.23 -13.73 -0.55
C LEU A 26 17.01 -14.57 0.71
N SER A 27 15.80 -15.14 0.87
CA SER A 27 15.50 -16.04 1.99
C SER A 27 16.27 -17.36 1.88
N VAL A 28 16.31 -17.95 0.69
CA VAL A 28 17.07 -19.17 0.40
C VAL A 28 18.56 -18.93 0.60
N ARG A 29 19.11 -17.85 0.03
CA ARG A 29 20.53 -17.50 0.16
C ARG A 29 20.98 -17.30 1.61
N ARG A 30 20.09 -16.76 2.45
CA ARG A 30 20.35 -16.51 3.87
C ARG A 30 20.07 -17.73 4.76
N GLY A 31 19.39 -18.76 4.26
CA GLY A 31 18.92 -19.90 5.04
C GLY A 31 17.81 -19.58 6.04
N ARG A 32 17.10 -18.46 5.84
CA ARG A 32 15.95 -18.00 6.66
C ARG A 32 15.15 -16.93 5.94
N ILE A 33 13.90 -16.73 6.36
CA ILE A 33 13.01 -15.73 5.75
C ILE A 33 13.65 -14.33 5.81
N HIS A 34 13.71 -13.67 4.66
CA HIS A 34 14.21 -12.32 4.51
C HIS A 34 13.12 -11.28 4.83
N PRO A 35 13.43 -10.13 5.47
CA PRO A 35 12.47 -9.06 5.73
C PRO A 35 11.66 -8.63 4.50
N LEU A 36 12.29 -8.65 3.32
CA LEU A 36 11.61 -8.37 2.05
C LEU A 36 10.44 -9.31 1.79
N LEU A 37 10.63 -10.62 2.01
CA LEU A 37 9.57 -11.59 1.83
C LEU A 37 8.46 -11.40 2.86
N LEU A 38 8.82 -11.09 4.12
CA LEU A 38 7.83 -10.81 5.18
C LEU A 38 6.94 -9.61 4.81
N VAL A 39 7.51 -8.48 4.37
CA VAL A 39 6.69 -7.32 3.99
C VAL A 39 5.90 -7.56 2.70
N SER A 40 6.41 -8.35 1.75
CA SER A 40 5.64 -8.76 0.56
C SER A 40 4.43 -9.63 0.92
N ILE A 41 4.61 -10.59 1.84
CA ILE A 41 3.51 -11.41 2.37
C ILE A 41 2.51 -10.53 3.10
N SER A 42 2.99 -9.58 3.92
CA SER A 42 2.14 -8.61 4.61
C SER A 42 1.28 -7.82 3.63
N ALA A 43 1.90 -7.21 2.61
CA ALA A 43 1.21 -6.45 1.56
C ALA A 43 0.15 -7.28 0.81
N LEU A 44 0.48 -8.51 0.45
CA LEU A 44 -0.47 -9.42 -0.18
C LEU A 44 -1.63 -9.77 0.77
N SER A 45 -1.34 -9.98 2.06
CA SER A 45 -2.29 -10.51 3.02
C SER A 45 -3.44 -9.58 3.33
N PHE A 46 -3.24 -8.25 3.35
CA PHE A 46 -4.33 -7.29 3.59
C PHE A 46 -4.98 -6.78 2.30
N SER A 47 -4.59 -7.28 1.13
CA SER A 47 -5.19 -6.88 -0.16
C SER A 47 -6.70 -7.10 -0.23
N TRP A 48 -7.25 -8.02 0.57
CA TRP A 48 -8.69 -8.23 0.65
C TRP A 48 -9.45 -7.05 1.30
N ILE A 49 -8.79 -6.26 2.15
CA ILE A 49 -9.34 -5.04 2.78
C ILE A 49 -9.37 -3.89 1.77
N GLU A 50 -8.71 -4.04 0.61
CA GLU A 50 -8.59 -2.94 -0.33
C GLU A 50 -9.91 -2.53 -0.95
N ALA A 51 -10.76 -3.46 -1.36
CA ALA A 51 -12.06 -3.10 -1.91
C ALA A 51 -12.90 -2.26 -0.91
N PRO A 52 -12.97 -2.61 0.38
CA PRO A 52 -13.50 -1.72 1.42
C PRO A 52 -12.78 -0.37 1.56
N TYR A 53 -11.45 -0.33 1.48
CA TYR A 53 -10.67 0.91 1.56
C TYR A 53 -10.97 1.85 0.40
N ASP A 54 -10.87 1.36 -0.84
CA ASP A 54 -11.23 2.07 -2.07
C ASP A 54 -12.64 2.61 -2.00
N TRP A 55 -13.58 1.78 -1.52
CA TRP A 55 -14.94 2.23 -1.28
C TRP A 55 -14.99 3.36 -0.25
N ALA A 56 -14.26 3.28 0.86
CA ALA A 56 -14.23 4.32 1.89
C ALA A 56 -13.65 5.66 1.41
N VAL A 57 -12.70 5.63 0.46
CA VAL A 57 -12.10 6.83 -0.13
C VAL A 57 -12.76 7.27 -1.44
N TYR A 58 -13.83 6.61 -1.85
CA TYR A 58 -14.53 6.84 -3.12
C TYR A 58 -13.65 6.64 -4.39
N ALA A 59 -12.68 5.73 -4.33
CA ALA A 59 -11.89 5.37 -5.51
C ALA A 59 -12.74 4.61 -6.54
N GLN A 60 -12.61 5.00 -7.81
CA GLN A 60 -13.27 4.38 -8.95
C GLN A 60 -12.26 4.09 -10.06
N PHE A 61 -12.31 2.87 -10.59
CA PHE A 61 -11.38 2.39 -11.60
C PHE A 61 -12.02 2.32 -12.99
N PRO A 62 -11.23 2.49 -14.08
CA PRO A 62 -11.70 2.34 -15.44
C PRO A 62 -12.43 1.01 -15.69
N PRO A 63 -13.60 1.00 -16.35
CA PRO A 63 -14.37 -0.23 -16.60
C PRO A 63 -13.63 -1.24 -17.48
N ALA A 64 -12.67 -0.77 -18.29
CA ALA A 64 -11.88 -1.62 -19.17
C ALA A 64 -10.84 -2.49 -18.44
N LEU A 65 -10.61 -2.27 -17.15
CA LEU A 65 -9.70 -3.10 -16.35
C LEU A 65 -10.35 -4.46 -16.04
N PRO A 66 -9.60 -5.58 -16.18
CA PRO A 66 -10.05 -6.88 -15.71
C PRO A 66 -10.40 -6.83 -14.22
N ARG A 67 -11.54 -7.40 -13.86
CA ARG A 67 -12.09 -7.35 -12.50
C ARG A 67 -11.91 -8.68 -11.78
N MET A 68 -11.85 -8.63 -10.45
CA MET A 68 -11.98 -9.81 -9.62
C MET A 68 -13.36 -10.47 -9.82
N PRO A 69 -13.47 -11.80 -9.63
CA PRO A 69 -14.75 -12.50 -9.79
C PRO A 69 -15.84 -11.94 -8.87
N SER A 70 -17.08 -11.92 -9.37
CA SER A 70 -18.21 -11.27 -8.68
C SER A 70 -18.61 -11.92 -7.34
N TRP A 71 -18.24 -13.19 -7.14
CA TRP A 71 -18.51 -13.96 -5.92
C TRP A 71 -17.46 -13.74 -4.82
N TRP A 72 -16.40 -12.97 -5.09
CA TRP A 72 -15.33 -12.73 -4.13
C TRP A 72 -15.60 -11.46 -3.29
N PRO A 73 -15.21 -11.38 -2.00
CA PRO A 73 -15.33 -10.16 -1.17
C PRO A 73 -14.69 -8.88 -1.76
N LEU A 74 -13.78 -9.05 -2.72
CA LEU A 74 -13.12 -7.97 -3.47
C LEU A 74 -14.01 -7.34 -4.53
N ASN A 75 -15.25 -7.80 -4.70
CA ASN A 75 -16.22 -7.20 -5.59
C ASN A 75 -16.97 -5.99 -4.97
N MET A 76 -16.60 -5.56 -3.76
CA MET A 76 -17.24 -4.42 -3.06
C MET A 76 -16.91 -3.05 -3.66
N THR A 77 -15.91 -2.95 -4.54
CA THR A 77 -15.52 -1.69 -5.19
C THR A 77 -16.54 -1.24 -6.23
N TRP A 78 -16.80 0.06 -6.28
CA TRP A 78 -17.77 0.65 -7.21
C TRP A 78 -17.38 0.41 -8.67
N GLY A 79 -18.37 0.02 -9.50
CA GLY A 79 -18.15 -0.20 -10.93
C GLY A 79 -17.65 -1.61 -11.33
N GLY A 80 -17.93 -2.63 -10.52
CA GLY A 80 -17.72 -4.03 -10.90
C GLY A 80 -16.53 -4.72 -10.24
N GLY A 81 -16.14 -4.27 -9.04
CA GLY A 81 -15.14 -4.95 -8.21
C GLY A 81 -13.70 -4.47 -8.39
N LEU A 82 -12.79 -4.96 -7.56
CA LEU A 82 -11.40 -4.54 -7.56
C LEU A 82 -10.71 -5.02 -8.85
N PRO A 83 -9.84 -4.21 -9.50
CA PRO A 83 -9.06 -4.70 -10.62
C PRO A 83 -8.21 -5.92 -10.21
N SER A 84 -8.18 -6.96 -11.04
CA SER A 84 -7.54 -8.24 -10.69
C SER A 84 -6.02 -8.15 -10.53
N ALA A 85 -5.41 -7.09 -11.04
CA ALA A 85 -4.00 -6.80 -10.85
C ALA A 85 -3.66 -6.30 -9.44
N VAL A 86 -4.64 -5.78 -8.69
CA VAL A 86 -4.39 -5.08 -7.41
C VAL A 86 -3.75 -5.98 -6.35
N PRO A 87 -4.20 -7.22 -6.07
CA PRO A 87 -3.58 -8.04 -5.02
C PRO A 87 -2.08 -8.28 -5.21
N ILE A 88 -1.64 -8.54 -6.45
CA ILE A 88 -0.22 -8.71 -6.77
C ILE A 88 0.47 -7.34 -6.85
N GLY A 89 -0.20 -6.35 -7.43
CA GLY A 89 0.31 -4.98 -7.57
C GLY A 89 0.58 -4.29 -6.24
N TYR A 90 -0.15 -4.65 -5.18
CA TYR A 90 0.06 -4.18 -3.82
C TYR A 90 1.48 -4.46 -3.34
N ILE A 91 2.04 -5.60 -3.73
CA ILE A 91 3.44 -5.91 -3.40
C ILE A 91 4.35 -4.85 -4.01
N ALA A 92 4.24 -4.56 -5.31
CA ALA A 92 5.04 -3.52 -5.94
C ALA A 92 4.77 -2.12 -5.32
N TYR A 93 3.50 -1.80 -5.14
CA TYR A 93 3.03 -0.48 -4.69
C TYR A 93 3.46 -0.14 -3.27
N PHE A 94 3.44 -1.11 -2.33
CA PHE A 94 3.87 -0.90 -0.95
C PHE A 94 5.35 -1.23 -0.72
N VAL A 95 5.92 -2.22 -1.41
CA VAL A 95 7.29 -2.68 -1.12
C VAL A 95 8.34 -1.78 -1.78
N LEU A 96 8.08 -1.26 -2.98
CA LEU A 96 9.03 -0.36 -3.67
C LEU A 96 9.36 0.90 -2.86
N PRO A 97 8.40 1.75 -2.46
CA PRO A 97 8.68 2.91 -1.62
C PRO A 97 9.31 2.53 -0.28
N ALA A 98 8.93 1.40 0.33
CA ALA A 98 9.54 0.96 1.58
C ALA A 98 11.02 0.56 1.41
N VAL A 99 11.38 -0.09 0.29
CA VAL A 99 12.78 -0.42 -0.04
C VAL A 99 13.59 0.84 -0.29
N ILE A 100 13.04 1.82 -1.03
CA ILE A 100 13.65 3.13 -1.25
C ILE A 100 13.87 3.83 0.10
N GLY A 101 12.83 3.91 0.92
CA GLY A 101 12.88 4.51 2.25
C GLY A 101 13.92 3.84 3.15
N ALA A 102 14.01 2.51 3.12
CA ALA A 102 14.98 1.77 3.91
C ALA A 102 16.42 2.04 3.45
N ALA A 103 16.65 2.15 2.14
CA ALA A 103 17.95 2.49 1.57
C ALA A 103 18.37 3.92 1.96
N LEU A 104 17.49 4.90 1.75
CA LEU A 104 17.72 6.31 2.09
C LEU A 104 17.93 6.49 3.60
N GLY A 105 17.09 5.88 4.43
CA GLY A 105 17.20 5.97 5.88
C GLY A 105 18.52 5.38 6.40
N ARG A 106 18.96 4.22 5.88
CA ARG A 106 20.28 3.67 6.21
C ARG A 106 21.42 4.55 5.72
N GLN A 107 21.27 5.25 4.59
CA GLN A 107 22.26 6.20 4.11
C GLN A 107 22.36 7.42 5.03
N LEU A 108 21.24 8.01 5.44
CA LEU A 108 21.22 9.16 6.36
C LEU A 108 21.80 8.80 7.72
N VAL A 109 21.46 7.63 8.27
CA VAL A 109 22.04 7.13 9.53
C VAL A 109 23.56 7.01 9.42
N ARG A 110 24.08 6.42 8.34
CA ARG A 110 25.53 6.29 8.12
C ARG A 110 26.22 7.63 7.94
N ARG A 111 25.58 8.58 7.25
CA ARG A 111 26.17 9.88 6.91
C ARG A 111 26.17 10.84 8.10
N PHE A 112 25.12 10.85 8.91
CA PHE A 112 24.90 11.86 9.95
C PHE A 112 24.93 11.31 11.38
N GLY A 113 25.12 10.00 11.56
CA GLY A 113 25.13 9.37 12.88
C GLY A 113 23.76 9.42 13.60
N TRP A 114 22.67 9.66 12.87
CA TRP A 114 21.34 9.79 13.46
C TRP A 114 20.83 8.47 14.05
N ARG A 115 19.90 8.59 15.00
CA ARG A 115 19.29 7.41 15.65
C ARG A 115 18.48 6.61 14.63
N ARG A 116 18.94 5.39 14.36
CA ARG A 116 18.41 4.50 13.32
C ARG A 116 16.89 4.30 13.36
N PRO A 117 16.24 4.01 14.51
CA PRO A 117 14.79 3.81 14.55
C PRO A 117 14.00 5.02 14.07
N GLN A 118 14.24 6.19 14.67
CA GLN A 118 13.52 7.43 14.36
C GLN A 118 13.77 7.86 12.91
N THR A 119 15.02 7.75 12.43
CA THR A 119 15.33 8.11 11.04
C THR A 119 14.60 7.22 10.04
N LEU A 120 14.52 5.92 10.26
CA LEU A 120 13.80 5.01 9.36
C LEU A 120 12.30 5.30 9.34
N LEU A 121 11.70 5.56 10.51
CA LEU A 121 10.29 5.91 10.60
C LEU A 121 10.00 7.23 9.85
N ALA A 122 10.79 8.28 10.12
CA ALA A 122 10.61 9.58 9.48
C ALA A 122 10.82 9.53 7.97
N VAL A 123 11.87 8.83 7.50
CA VAL A 123 12.12 8.67 6.06
C VAL A 123 11.01 7.85 5.40
N GLY A 124 10.54 6.78 6.04
CA GLY A 124 9.44 5.98 5.52
C GLY A 124 8.15 6.78 5.37
N LEU A 125 7.84 7.64 6.35
CA LEU A 125 6.70 8.56 6.28
C LEU A 125 6.81 9.50 5.08
N VAL A 126 7.94 10.19 4.94
CA VAL A 126 8.14 11.17 3.85
C VAL A 126 8.13 10.47 2.49
N VAL A 127 8.86 9.37 2.34
CA VAL A 127 8.91 8.62 1.08
C VAL A 127 7.53 8.08 0.72
N GLY A 128 6.77 7.52 1.67
CA GLY A 128 5.42 7.03 1.41
C GLY A 128 4.43 8.14 1.04
N PHE A 129 4.50 9.28 1.72
CA PHE A 129 3.68 10.44 1.39
C PHE A 129 3.98 10.97 -0.02
N CYS A 130 5.26 11.15 -0.35
CA CYS A 130 5.66 11.58 -1.69
C CYS A 130 5.33 10.54 -2.76
N TRP A 131 5.46 9.24 -2.43
CA TRP A 131 5.07 8.14 -3.30
C TRP A 131 3.58 8.18 -3.63
N ALA A 132 2.72 8.40 -2.63
CA ALA A 132 1.28 8.53 -2.87
C ALA A 132 0.92 9.76 -3.70
N LEU A 133 1.54 10.92 -3.43
CA LEU A 133 1.31 12.11 -4.26
C LEU A 133 1.70 11.87 -5.72
N PHE A 134 2.87 11.26 -5.95
CA PHE A 134 3.31 10.98 -7.31
C PHE A 134 2.49 9.87 -7.97
N PHE A 135 2.32 8.73 -7.31
CA PHE A 135 1.68 7.56 -7.89
C PHE A 135 0.15 7.72 -7.93
N ASN A 136 -0.49 8.18 -6.86
CA ASN A 136 -1.95 8.29 -6.82
C ASN A 136 -2.44 9.61 -7.41
N ALA A 137 -1.88 10.76 -7.03
CA ALA A 137 -2.40 12.04 -7.54
C ALA A 137 -1.99 12.28 -9.00
N PHE A 138 -0.73 11.97 -9.36
CA PHE A 138 -0.25 12.19 -10.73
C PHE A 138 -0.51 10.97 -11.63
N VAL A 139 0.09 9.80 -11.35
CA VAL A 139 -0.10 8.63 -12.24
C VAL A 139 -1.54 8.11 -12.20
N GLY A 140 -2.14 8.05 -11.02
CA GLY A 140 -3.52 7.59 -10.77
C GLY A 140 -4.56 8.54 -11.36
N ALA A 141 -4.79 9.64 -10.64
CA ALA A 141 -5.86 10.59 -10.92
C ALA A 141 -5.58 11.42 -12.18
N ARG A 142 -4.34 11.87 -12.45
CA ARG A 142 -4.07 12.72 -13.63
C ARG A 142 -4.04 11.94 -14.94
N LEU A 143 -3.48 10.72 -14.96
CA LEU A 143 -3.40 9.89 -16.17
C LEU A 143 -4.59 8.92 -16.33
N GLY A 144 -5.51 8.89 -15.36
CA GLY A 144 -6.79 8.18 -15.45
C GLY A 144 -6.69 6.68 -15.18
N VAL A 145 -5.75 6.24 -14.34
CA VAL A 145 -5.70 4.85 -13.84
C VAL A 145 -6.79 4.61 -12.79
N PHE A 146 -7.20 5.63 -12.05
CA PHE A 146 -8.40 5.67 -11.20
C PHE A 146 -8.73 7.13 -10.85
N TYR A 147 -9.93 7.39 -10.34
CA TYR A 147 -10.36 8.71 -9.87
C TYR A 147 -11.04 8.62 -8.51
N TYR A 148 -11.04 9.72 -7.76
CA TYR A 148 -11.76 9.83 -6.49
C TYR A 148 -13.10 10.53 -6.71
N GLY A 149 -14.20 9.90 -6.32
CA GLY A 149 -15.55 10.41 -6.48
C GLY A 149 -15.90 11.54 -5.54
N TYR A 150 -15.46 11.46 -4.28
CA TYR A 150 -15.60 12.55 -3.33
C TYR A 150 -14.36 12.66 -2.44
N VAL A 151 -14.14 13.87 -1.92
CA VAL A 151 -13.11 14.19 -0.92
C VAL A 151 -13.72 15.03 0.22
N ILE A 152 -13.01 15.09 1.34
CA ILE A 152 -13.37 16.01 2.44
C ILE A 152 -13.01 17.44 2.01
N PRO A 153 -13.95 18.41 2.03
CA PRO A 153 -13.68 19.79 1.68
C PRO A 153 -12.52 20.38 2.49
N GLY A 154 -11.60 21.07 1.81
CA GLY A 154 -10.39 21.66 2.40
C GLY A 154 -9.25 20.66 2.67
N LEU A 155 -9.45 19.36 2.43
CA LEU A 155 -8.41 18.32 2.59
C LEU A 155 -8.11 17.56 1.28
N GLY A 156 -8.59 18.07 0.16
CA GLY A 156 -8.30 17.58 -1.19
C GLY A 156 -7.40 18.54 -1.99
N LEU A 157 -6.70 17.99 -2.96
CA LEU A 157 -6.12 18.75 -4.08
C LEU A 157 -7.11 18.76 -5.23
N PHE A 158 -7.18 19.87 -5.97
CA PHE A 158 -8.04 20.02 -7.16
C PHE A 158 -9.53 19.67 -6.90
N GLU A 159 -10.02 20.03 -5.71
CA GLU A 159 -11.39 19.79 -5.26
C GLU A 159 -12.45 20.21 -6.28
N GLY A 160 -13.53 19.43 -6.39
CA GLY A 160 -14.60 19.64 -7.36
C GLY A 160 -14.23 19.30 -8.80
N GLY A 161 -12.96 18.98 -9.05
CA GLY A 161 -12.45 18.56 -10.35
C GLY A 161 -12.42 17.03 -10.51
N ARG A 162 -12.40 16.58 -11.76
CA ARG A 162 -12.21 15.16 -12.10
C ARG A 162 -10.91 14.57 -11.53
N HIS A 163 -9.87 15.41 -11.41
CA HIS A 163 -8.55 15.00 -10.95
C HIS A 163 -8.31 15.31 -9.46
N GLN A 164 -9.40 15.42 -8.68
CA GLN A 164 -9.28 15.65 -7.26
C GLN A 164 -8.52 14.50 -6.57
N TYR A 165 -7.77 14.84 -5.52
CA TYR A 165 -6.97 13.88 -4.77
C TYR A 165 -7.05 14.12 -3.25
N PRO A 166 -7.44 13.13 -2.44
CA PRO A 166 -7.49 13.27 -0.99
C PRO A 166 -6.08 13.28 -0.37
N ILE A 167 -5.64 14.39 0.21
CA ILE A 167 -4.31 14.49 0.85
C ILE A 167 -4.18 13.51 2.01
N TYR A 168 -5.29 13.23 2.70
CA TYR A 168 -5.35 12.28 3.81
C TYR A 168 -5.03 10.83 3.38
N ASP A 169 -5.25 10.46 2.12
CA ASP A 169 -4.80 9.18 1.54
C ASP A 169 -3.27 9.12 1.42
N ALA A 170 -2.61 10.23 1.05
CA ALA A 170 -1.16 10.30 1.04
C ALA A 170 -0.56 10.19 2.44
N ILE A 171 -1.23 10.77 3.44
CA ILE A 171 -0.82 10.63 4.85
C ILE A 171 -0.94 9.18 5.30
N ALA A 172 -2.06 8.51 4.98
CA ALA A 172 -2.27 7.10 5.25
C ALA A 172 -1.17 6.21 4.63
N MET A 173 -0.84 6.44 3.37
CA MET A 173 0.26 5.76 2.70
C MET A 173 1.60 6.01 3.40
N GLY A 174 1.86 7.25 3.80
CA GLY A 174 3.03 7.62 4.59
C GLY A 174 3.13 6.81 5.89
N VAL A 175 2.05 6.65 6.64
CA VAL A 175 2.03 5.85 7.88
C VAL A 175 2.28 4.36 7.60
N GLN A 176 1.69 3.79 6.55
CA GLN A 176 1.99 2.41 6.17
C GLN A 176 3.48 2.21 5.81
N MET A 177 4.04 3.16 5.05
CA MET A 177 5.44 3.14 4.63
C MET A 177 6.43 3.41 5.75
N MET A 178 6.06 4.20 6.74
CA MET A 178 6.82 4.37 7.98
C MET A 178 7.13 3.00 8.61
N VAL A 179 6.11 2.14 8.77
CA VAL A 179 6.28 0.82 9.39
C VAL A 179 7.06 -0.13 8.50
N PHE A 180 6.73 -0.22 7.21
CA PHE A 180 7.44 -1.13 6.30
C PHE A 180 8.91 -0.74 6.11
N THR A 181 9.19 0.55 5.99
CA THR A 181 10.56 1.08 5.95
C THR A 181 11.32 0.72 7.21
N TYR A 182 10.68 0.83 8.38
CA TYR A 182 11.29 0.41 9.64
C TYR A 182 11.59 -1.09 9.67
N LEU A 183 10.64 -1.95 9.29
CA LEU A 183 10.83 -3.41 9.28
C LEU A 183 11.90 -3.88 8.29
N LEU A 184 12.04 -3.21 7.14
CA LEU A 184 13.09 -3.48 6.16
C LEU A 184 14.45 -2.87 6.56
N GLY A 185 14.41 -1.68 7.13
CA GLY A 185 15.59 -0.87 7.39
C GLY A 185 16.26 -1.17 8.71
N ARG A 186 15.51 -1.64 9.72
CA ARG A 186 16.01 -1.91 11.08
C ARG A 186 16.33 -3.39 11.23
N THR A 187 17.56 -3.73 10.85
CA THR A 187 18.11 -5.07 11.00
C THR A 187 19.24 -5.12 12.03
N ASP A 188 19.43 -6.28 12.66
CA ASP A 188 20.59 -6.60 13.50
C ASP A 188 21.82 -7.02 12.65
N ALA A 189 22.90 -7.43 13.31
CA ALA A 189 24.13 -7.85 12.65
C ALA A 189 23.96 -9.12 11.78
N GLN A 190 22.96 -9.94 12.08
CA GLN A 190 22.59 -11.14 11.34
C GLN A 190 21.58 -10.83 10.22
N GLY A 191 21.22 -9.56 10.03
CA GLY A 191 20.24 -9.10 9.04
C GLY A 191 18.78 -9.33 9.44
N ARG A 192 18.49 -9.71 10.70
CA ARG A 192 17.12 -9.97 11.18
C ARG A 192 16.44 -8.67 11.52
N ASN A 193 15.17 -8.55 11.14
CA ASN A 193 14.33 -7.46 11.64
C ASN A 193 13.79 -7.77 13.06
N VAL A 194 13.05 -6.82 13.63
CA VAL A 194 12.49 -6.94 14.98
C VAL A 194 11.51 -8.10 15.14
N ILE A 195 10.78 -8.46 14.07
CA ILE A 195 9.83 -9.58 14.07
C ILE A 195 10.58 -10.90 14.13
N GLU A 196 11.61 -11.07 13.30
CA GLU A 196 12.46 -12.27 13.32
C GLU A 196 13.14 -12.47 14.67
N VAL A 197 13.69 -11.40 15.27
CA VAL A 197 14.32 -11.47 16.60
C VAL A 197 13.31 -11.90 17.66
N TRP A 198 12.10 -11.35 17.62
CA TRP A 198 11.03 -11.74 18.54
C TRP A 198 10.61 -13.21 18.33
N SER A 199 10.43 -13.65 17.08
CA SER A 199 10.04 -15.02 16.76
C SER A 199 11.09 -16.05 17.16
N ASP A 200 12.38 -15.74 16.96
CA ASP A 200 13.50 -16.58 17.40
C ASP A 200 13.48 -16.76 18.93
N ASN A 201 13.13 -15.72 19.68
CA ASN A 201 13.06 -15.78 21.14
C ASN A 201 11.82 -16.51 21.67
N ARG A 202 10.79 -16.71 20.83
CA ARG A 202 9.54 -17.38 21.20
C ARG A 202 9.43 -18.80 20.68
N SER A 203 10.26 -19.19 19.73
CA SER A 203 10.23 -20.53 19.14
C SER A 203 11.46 -21.34 19.49
N GLY A 204 11.27 -22.62 19.84
CA GLY A 204 12.36 -23.57 20.00
C GLY A 204 12.91 -24.15 18.69
N SER A 205 12.33 -23.84 17.53
CA SER A 205 12.75 -24.39 16.24
C SER A 205 12.77 -23.35 15.12
N ARG A 206 13.57 -23.62 14.07
CA ARG A 206 13.66 -22.73 12.90
C ARG A 206 12.33 -22.61 12.15
N LEU A 207 11.61 -23.73 12.01
CA LEU A 207 10.31 -23.75 11.36
C LEU A 207 9.28 -22.94 12.18
N GLY A 208 9.27 -23.11 13.49
CA GLY A 208 8.36 -22.36 14.35
C GLY A 208 8.65 -20.86 14.32
N SER A 209 9.93 -20.44 14.34
CA SER A 209 10.30 -19.02 14.19
C SER A 209 9.86 -18.44 12.83
N ALA A 210 10.00 -19.22 11.75
CA ALA A 210 9.56 -18.82 10.42
C ALA A 210 8.04 -18.61 10.36
N ILE A 211 7.25 -19.57 10.87
CA ILE A 211 5.78 -19.49 10.94
C ILE A 211 5.35 -18.29 11.80
N LEU A 212 5.93 -18.14 13.00
CA LEU A 212 5.63 -17.01 13.89
C LEU A 212 5.93 -15.66 13.23
N SER A 213 7.03 -15.56 12.47
CA SER A 213 7.39 -14.32 11.77
C SER A 213 6.38 -13.96 10.68
N ILE A 214 5.88 -14.96 9.94
CA ILE A 214 4.83 -14.77 8.94
C ILE A 214 3.52 -14.31 9.60
N ILE A 215 3.09 -14.99 10.66
CA ILE A 215 1.86 -14.60 11.39
C ILE A 215 2.00 -13.18 11.95
N ALA A 216 3.13 -12.88 12.59
CA ALA A 216 3.38 -11.58 13.19
C ALA A 216 3.38 -10.46 12.15
N VAL A 217 4.01 -10.64 10.98
CA VAL A 217 4.02 -9.58 9.95
C VAL A 217 2.65 -9.40 9.29
N ILE A 218 1.84 -10.47 9.18
CA ILE A 218 0.44 -10.38 8.73
C ILE A 218 -0.37 -9.56 9.73
N VAL A 219 -0.28 -9.89 11.02
CA VAL A 219 -1.01 -9.18 12.09
C VAL A 219 -0.59 -7.71 12.14
N VAL A 220 0.71 -7.42 12.17
CA VAL A 220 1.21 -6.03 12.15
C VAL A 220 0.73 -5.30 10.90
N GLY A 221 0.81 -5.93 9.73
CA GLY A 221 0.31 -5.35 8.48
C GLY A 221 -1.17 -4.98 8.56
N HIS A 222 -2.02 -5.89 9.03
CA HIS A 222 -3.45 -5.67 9.17
C HIS A 222 -3.79 -4.61 10.22
N VAL A 223 -3.08 -4.58 11.34
CA VAL A 223 -3.28 -3.55 12.38
C VAL A 223 -2.94 -2.17 11.84
N VAL A 224 -1.81 -2.02 11.15
CA VAL A 224 -1.39 -0.73 10.57
C VAL A 224 -2.33 -0.33 9.44
N TYR A 225 -2.69 -1.26 8.54
CA TYR A 225 -3.62 -1.00 7.45
C TYR A 225 -5.01 -0.62 7.97
N GLY A 226 -5.49 -1.33 8.98
CA GLY A 226 -6.75 -1.03 9.67
C GLY A 226 -6.73 0.34 10.36
N ALA A 227 -5.60 0.72 10.98
CA ALA A 227 -5.45 2.01 11.64
C ALA A 227 -5.49 3.19 10.66
N VAL A 228 -5.00 2.99 9.42
CA VAL A 228 -5.12 4.02 8.37
C VAL A 228 -6.47 3.95 7.67
N PHE A 229 -7.06 2.77 7.47
CA PHE A 229 -8.39 2.60 6.88
C PHE A 229 -9.53 3.18 7.73
N ALA A 230 -9.54 2.88 9.03
CA ALA A 230 -10.68 3.18 9.91
C ALA A 230 -11.08 4.67 9.95
N PRO A 231 -10.14 5.64 9.98
CA PRO A 231 -10.48 7.05 9.85
C PRO A 231 -11.24 7.39 8.57
N HIS A 232 -10.84 6.84 7.42
CA HIS A 232 -11.52 7.09 6.14
C HIS A 232 -12.95 6.57 6.18
N LEU A 233 -13.11 5.33 6.67
CA LEU A 233 -14.43 4.72 6.85
C LEU A 233 -15.31 5.57 7.77
N ALA A 234 -14.79 6.00 8.92
CA ALA A 234 -15.52 6.84 9.86
C ALA A 234 -15.92 8.18 9.23
N THR A 235 -15.02 8.82 8.47
CA THR A 235 -15.34 10.10 7.81
C THR A 235 -16.38 9.94 6.70
N LYS A 236 -16.34 8.84 5.95
CA LYS A 236 -17.34 8.52 4.94
C LYS A 236 -18.71 8.30 5.58
N LEU A 237 -18.79 7.40 6.56
CA LEU A 237 -20.05 7.07 7.26
C LEU A 237 -20.61 8.28 8.03
N GLY A 238 -19.74 9.17 8.50
CA GLY A 238 -20.13 10.43 9.13
C GLY A 238 -20.62 11.51 8.16
N GLY A 239 -20.59 11.27 6.84
CA GLY A 239 -21.05 12.22 5.83
C GLY A 239 -20.11 13.42 5.60
N TYR A 240 -18.83 13.31 5.96
CA TYR A 240 -17.87 14.41 5.83
C TYR A 240 -17.23 14.50 4.42
N VAL A 241 -17.27 13.41 3.66
CA VAL A 241 -16.65 13.30 2.33
C VAL A 241 -17.67 13.72 1.26
N THR A 242 -17.69 15.01 0.91
CA THR A 242 -18.83 15.63 0.19
C THR A 242 -18.48 16.34 -1.10
N GLU A 243 -17.25 16.79 -1.26
CA GLU A 243 -16.82 17.56 -2.43
C GLU A 243 -16.51 16.63 -3.60
N GLY A 244 -17.08 16.88 -4.78
CA GLY A 244 -16.94 15.96 -5.91
C GLY A 244 -17.25 16.60 -7.26
N PRO A 245 -16.88 15.95 -8.38
CA PRO A 245 -17.02 16.53 -9.70
C PRO A 245 -18.48 16.63 -10.13
N SER A 246 -18.79 17.68 -10.89
CA SER A 246 -20.11 17.91 -11.48
C SER A 246 -20.49 16.91 -12.59
N GLY A 247 -19.49 16.23 -13.17
CA GLY A 247 -19.67 15.24 -14.24
C GLY A 247 -19.30 13.82 -13.82
N GLN A 248 -19.66 12.85 -14.67
CA GLN A 248 -19.25 11.46 -14.50
C GLN A 248 -17.73 11.29 -14.65
N LEU A 249 -17.13 10.49 -13.75
CA LEU A 249 -15.71 10.13 -13.83
C LEU A 249 -15.42 9.20 -15.01
N PHE A 250 -16.38 8.36 -15.40
CA PHE A 250 -16.28 7.49 -16.56
C PHE A 250 -17.57 7.57 -17.39
N PRO A 251 -17.48 7.65 -18.73
CA PRO A 251 -18.67 7.75 -19.57
C PRO A 251 -19.66 6.61 -19.34
N GLY A 252 -20.92 6.94 -19.05
CA GLY A 252 -21.99 5.95 -18.85
C GLY A 252 -21.94 5.23 -17.51
N ILE A 253 -21.03 5.60 -16.60
CA ILE A 253 -20.92 5.02 -15.26
C ILE A 253 -21.28 6.11 -14.25
N PRO A 254 -22.36 5.91 -13.47
CA PRO A 254 -22.69 6.82 -12.39
C PRO A 254 -21.52 6.93 -11.41
N ASN A 255 -21.25 8.14 -10.93
CA ASN A 255 -20.36 8.30 -9.79
C ASN A 255 -20.96 7.55 -8.59
N GLN A 256 -20.11 7.03 -7.73
CA GLN A 256 -20.52 6.39 -6.48
C GLN A 256 -21.47 7.31 -5.70
N PRO A 257 -22.54 6.79 -5.08
CA PRO A 257 -23.46 7.59 -4.28
C PRO A 257 -22.77 8.08 -3.02
N ARG A 258 -23.18 9.25 -2.53
CA ARG A 258 -22.72 9.80 -1.24
C ARG A 258 -23.12 8.88 -0.10
#